data_AF-A0A9X0ZSD6-F1
#
_entry.id   AF-A0A9X0ZSD6-F1
#
_cell.length_a   1.000
_cell.length_b   1.000
_cell.length_c   1.000
_cell.angle_alpha   90.00
_cell.angle_beta   90.00
_cell.angle_gamma   90.00
#
_symmetry.space_group_name_H-M   'P 1'
#
loop_
_entity.id
_entity.type
_entity.pdbx_description
1 polymer ?
#
loop_
_entity_poly.entity_id
_entity_poly.type
_entity_poly.pdbx_seq_one_letter_code
_entity_poly.pdbx_strand_id
1 'polypeptide(L)'
;MTNFTEQNVFTAGVRMIEPGDSVIGGINAPVNLPFQALANRTLWLKTELAKAVAQIGANKTEAAQAYALKTDQITAGAGLTGGGTLAANRTISLGQPADLTETSESVAVSNTHSHKLPRASSTARGIVRVANTLTGTAADDALSAAMGKKLADEKLGNSGDQIITDGMLTVGRANVWNKLSMLSGRGKWIFEAHPSAAETVADSIRFNFKFEELGKKAKVLRFHEIGDAGETVAYQSWVAAKAAEAAAVKADAKRLIGEDLNSITFPGLYGQALNVHATAERNYPVQKAGSLLSLPSAYNSDTDIASHQIYIPFDVDEVWRRGKRNGGNWTAWAKITVSPAELEEAVRTAAGQAVLLTGAQTVRGAKTFSDGLKTATPAATSNDTSVATTAFVKRMIEGVVRKAGSFTLPATANGQTANQMACDWQTIAYPDGRIVHRYHIKHARDIYFEPEDDNVAAVNVGGKGVTIALPLISAMPGAVFEVRAQVIRATKREQSSTYNNEAAEQAIAWNLRKQEGNLNKVYLDMARTRGSDSEPVDILVYVEGY
;
A
#
# COMPACT_ATOMS: atom_id res chain seq x y z
N MET A 1 -75.67 170.32 -45.71
CA MET A 1 -74.82 169.21 -45.20
C MET A 1 -73.90 169.79 -44.16
N THR A 2 -74.04 169.39 -42.91
CA THR A 2 -73.29 169.92 -41.77
C THR A 2 -72.02 169.10 -41.53
N ASN A 3 -70.86 169.74 -41.62
CA ASN A 3 -69.55 169.14 -41.35
C ASN A 3 -69.30 169.07 -39.82
N PHE A 4 -70.03 168.23 -39.10
CA PHE A 4 -69.75 168.01 -37.68
C PHE A 4 -68.47 167.18 -37.53
N THR A 5 -67.52 167.66 -36.73
CA THR A 5 -66.35 166.86 -36.34
C THR A 5 -66.76 165.83 -35.30
N GLU A 6 -66.77 164.57 -35.69
CA GLU A 6 -67.08 163.45 -34.81
C GLU A 6 -65.96 163.27 -33.77
N GLN A 7 -66.33 163.07 -32.50
CA GLN A 7 -65.42 162.71 -31.41
C GLN A 7 -65.79 161.33 -30.87
N ASN A 8 -64.80 160.50 -30.58
CA ASN A 8 -64.98 159.15 -30.02
C ASN A 8 -65.29 159.23 -28.51
N VAL A 9 -66.43 159.83 -28.16
CA VAL A 9 -66.89 160.02 -26.79
C VAL A 9 -68.36 159.63 -26.71
N PHE A 10 -68.72 158.87 -25.67
CA PHE A 10 -70.11 158.60 -25.37
C PHE A 10 -70.76 159.82 -24.72
N THR A 11 -71.65 160.51 -25.44
CA THR A 11 -72.45 161.60 -24.88
C THR A 11 -73.69 161.04 -24.18
N ALA A 12 -73.73 161.15 -22.85
CA ALA A 12 -74.86 160.71 -22.04
C ALA A 12 -76.04 161.69 -22.18
N GLY A 13 -77.12 161.25 -22.82
CA GLY A 13 -78.29 162.07 -23.11
C GLY A 13 -78.12 162.93 -24.38
N VAL A 14 -79.22 163.19 -25.08
CA VAL A 14 -79.28 164.05 -26.26
C VAL A 14 -80.22 165.19 -25.92
N ARG A 15 -79.77 166.45 -26.06
CA ARG A 15 -80.64 167.62 -25.83
C ARG A 15 -81.82 167.56 -26.81
N MET A 16 -83.03 167.85 -26.34
CA MET A 16 -84.18 167.98 -27.22
C MET A 16 -84.17 169.35 -27.90
N ILE A 17 -84.61 169.43 -29.15
CA ILE A 17 -84.81 170.74 -29.80
C ILE A 17 -86.09 171.33 -29.22
N GLU A 18 -86.01 172.57 -28.74
CA GLU A 18 -87.12 173.26 -28.09
C GLU A 18 -87.66 174.39 -28.99
N PRO A 19 -88.97 174.71 -28.91
CA PRO A 19 -89.54 175.84 -29.64
C PRO A 19 -88.83 177.16 -29.29
N GLY A 20 -88.30 177.85 -30.29
CA GLY A 20 -87.52 179.08 -30.12
C GLY A 20 -86.00 178.90 -30.25
N ASP A 21 -85.50 177.68 -30.33
CA ASP A 21 -84.08 177.41 -30.58
C ASP A 21 -83.60 178.02 -31.90
N SER A 22 -82.44 178.69 -31.87
CA SER A 22 -81.86 179.31 -33.06
C SER A 22 -81.57 178.27 -34.15
N VAL A 23 -82.14 178.51 -35.33
CA VAL A 23 -81.85 177.76 -36.57
C VAL A 23 -80.67 178.35 -37.36
N ILE A 24 -80.10 179.46 -36.89
CA ILE A 24 -79.02 180.20 -37.56
C ILE A 24 -77.66 179.74 -36.99
N GLY A 25 -76.70 179.55 -37.90
CA GLY A 25 -75.60 178.57 -37.81
C GLY A 25 -74.49 178.77 -36.76
N GLY A 26 -73.78 177.66 -36.51
CA GLY A 26 -72.65 177.51 -35.58
C GLY A 26 -72.64 176.10 -34.98
N ILE A 27 -71.47 175.53 -34.66
CA ILE A 27 -71.38 174.15 -34.14
C ILE A 27 -72.07 173.98 -32.77
N ASN A 28 -72.12 175.07 -31.98
CA ASN A 28 -72.78 175.11 -30.67
C ASN A 28 -74.24 175.60 -30.73
N ALA A 29 -74.82 175.78 -31.94
CA ALA A 29 -76.22 176.17 -32.06
C ALA A 29 -77.13 175.09 -31.42
N PRO A 30 -78.19 175.44 -30.68
CA PRO A 30 -79.04 174.46 -29.99
C PRO A 30 -79.60 173.37 -30.91
N VAL A 31 -79.90 173.71 -32.16
CA VAL A 31 -80.37 172.76 -33.19
C VAL A 31 -79.30 171.73 -33.61
N ASN A 32 -78.02 172.05 -33.44
CA ASN A 32 -76.87 171.25 -33.90
C ASN A 32 -76.28 170.33 -32.81
N LEU A 33 -76.48 170.65 -31.53
CA LEU A 33 -76.02 169.83 -30.40
C LEU A 33 -76.57 168.38 -30.43
N PRO A 34 -77.85 168.13 -30.76
CA PRO A 34 -78.38 166.77 -30.85
C PRO A 34 -77.69 165.96 -31.95
N PHE A 35 -77.45 166.59 -33.10
CA PHE A 35 -76.76 165.97 -34.23
C PHE A 35 -75.30 165.68 -33.90
N GLN A 36 -74.60 166.59 -33.20
CA GLN A 36 -73.23 166.34 -32.76
C GLN A 36 -73.15 165.22 -31.71
N ALA A 37 -74.07 165.17 -30.76
CA ALA A 37 -74.15 164.07 -29.78
C ALA A 37 -74.43 162.72 -30.46
N LEU A 38 -75.34 162.68 -31.43
CA LEU A 38 -75.62 161.50 -32.25
C LEU A 38 -74.39 161.08 -33.07
N ALA A 39 -73.67 162.03 -33.66
CA ALA A 39 -72.47 161.77 -34.45
C ALA A 39 -71.33 161.21 -33.57
N ASN A 40 -71.08 161.81 -32.40
CA ASN A 40 -70.10 161.33 -31.41
C ASN A 40 -70.44 159.92 -30.91
N ARG A 41 -71.70 159.68 -30.55
CA ARG A 41 -72.17 158.35 -30.13
C ARG A 41 -72.06 157.32 -31.26
N THR A 42 -72.30 157.72 -32.51
CA THR A 42 -72.14 156.85 -33.67
C THR A 42 -70.68 156.46 -33.86
N LEU A 43 -69.74 157.41 -33.79
CA LEU A 43 -68.31 157.12 -33.87
C LEU A 43 -67.83 156.25 -32.69
N TRP A 44 -68.33 156.52 -31.48
CA TRP A 44 -68.04 155.70 -30.30
C TRP A 44 -68.55 154.27 -30.46
N LEU A 45 -69.81 154.08 -30.87
CA LEU A 45 -70.38 152.75 -31.13
C LEU A 45 -69.63 152.02 -32.25
N LYS A 46 -69.21 152.71 -33.32
CA LYS A 46 -68.37 152.13 -34.37
C LYS A 46 -67.01 151.68 -33.82
N THR A 47 -66.41 152.48 -32.96
CA THR A 47 -65.11 152.17 -32.35
C THR A 47 -65.23 150.99 -31.38
N GLU A 48 -66.24 150.98 -30.52
CA GLU A 48 -66.50 149.84 -29.62
C GLU A 48 -66.89 148.57 -30.38
N LEU A 49 -67.67 148.69 -31.45
CA LEU A 49 -67.96 147.57 -32.34
C LEU A 49 -66.69 147.05 -33.02
N ALA A 50 -65.80 147.93 -33.49
CA ALA A 50 -64.52 147.53 -34.06
C ALA A 50 -63.63 146.82 -33.04
N LYS A 51 -63.59 147.30 -31.78
CA LYS A 51 -62.91 146.61 -30.68
C LYS A 51 -63.51 145.23 -30.41
N ALA A 52 -64.83 145.11 -30.35
CA ALA A 52 -65.51 143.84 -30.14
C ALA A 52 -65.26 142.86 -31.30
N VAL A 53 -65.32 143.32 -32.55
CA VAL A 53 -65.01 142.51 -33.74
C VAL A 53 -63.56 142.06 -33.75
N ALA A 54 -62.62 142.94 -33.41
CA ALA A 54 -61.20 142.60 -33.26
C ALA A 54 -60.99 141.55 -32.16
N GLN A 55 -61.63 141.71 -31.00
CA GLN A 55 -61.58 140.74 -29.91
C GLN A 55 -62.19 139.39 -30.32
N ILE A 56 -63.31 139.37 -31.04
CA ILE A 56 -63.90 138.15 -31.59
C ILE A 56 -62.93 137.47 -32.57
N GLY A 57 -62.27 138.25 -33.42
CA GLY A 57 -61.26 137.74 -34.36
C GLY A 57 -60.05 137.12 -33.65
N ALA A 58 -59.53 137.78 -32.61
CA ALA A 58 -58.46 137.27 -31.77
C ALA A 58 -58.88 135.97 -31.06
N ASN A 59 -60.04 135.97 -30.38
CA ASN A 59 -60.58 134.80 -29.70
C ASN A 59 -60.83 133.63 -30.68
N LYS A 60 -61.29 133.90 -31.91
CA LYS A 60 -61.46 132.87 -32.95
C LYS A 60 -60.12 132.29 -33.39
N THR A 61 -59.09 133.14 -33.52
CA THR A 61 -57.74 132.71 -33.90
C THR A 61 -57.11 131.87 -32.79
N GLU A 62 -57.21 132.30 -31.53
CA GLU A 62 -56.75 131.55 -30.35
C GLU A 62 -57.49 130.21 -30.22
N ALA A 63 -58.82 130.20 -30.41
CA ALA A 63 -59.61 128.97 -30.40
C ALA A 63 -59.22 128.02 -31.54
N ALA A 64 -58.95 128.54 -32.74
CA ALA A 64 -58.50 127.75 -33.88
C ALA A 64 -57.10 127.16 -33.65
N GLN A 65 -56.17 127.93 -33.08
CA GLN A 65 -54.83 127.45 -32.72
C GLN A 65 -54.89 126.39 -31.63
N ALA A 66 -55.72 126.59 -30.59
CA ALA A 66 -55.94 125.59 -29.55
C ALA A 66 -56.58 124.31 -30.13
N TYR A 67 -57.52 124.42 -31.07
CA TYR A 67 -58.11 123.27 -31.75
C TYR A 67 -57.11 122.54 -32.64
N ALA A 68 -56.28 123.27 -33.40
CA ALA A 68 -55.21 122.71 -34.22
C ALA A 68 -54.19 121.93 -33.38
N LEU A 69 -53.77 122.50 -32.25
CA LEU A 69 -52.90 121.80 -31.30
C LEU A 69 -53.56 120.51 -30.79
N LYS A 70 -54.88 120.51 -30.51
CA LYS A 70 -55.60 119.28 -30.13
C LYS A 70 -55.70 118.24 -31.25
N THR A 71 -55.52 118.60 -32.52
CA THR A 71 -55.56 117.65 -33.65
C THR A 71 -54.19 117.07 -34.01
N ASP A 72 -53.10 117.75 -33.67
CA ASP A 72 -51.74 117.26 -33.91
C ASP A 72 -51.51 115.89 -33.25
N GLN A 73 -50.89 114.97 -34.00
CA GLN A 73 -50.66 113.59 -33.57
C GLN A 73 -49.22 113.36 -33.13
N ILE A 74 -49.05 112.67 -32.01
CA ILE A 74 -47.84 111.92 -31.72
C ILE A 74 -48.05 110.50 -32.24
N THR A 75 -47.31 110.11 -33.28
CA THR A 75 -47.28 108.73 -33.76
C THR A 75 -46.22 107.94 -32.99
N ALA A 76 -46.62 106.89 -32.28
CA ALA A 76 -45.67 105.97 -31.69
C ALA A 76 -44.99 105.15 -32.80
N GLY A 77 -43.65 105.20 -32.86
CA GLY A 77 -42.86 104.38 -33.77
C GLY A 77 -42.84 102.90 -33.37
N ALA A 78 -42.19 102.07 -34.19
CA ALA A 78 -42.03 100.65 -33.87
C ALA A 78 -41.34 100.45 -32.51
N GLY A 79 -41.89 99.54 -31.70
CA GLY A 79 -41.43 99.29 -30.34
C GLY A 79 -41.93 100.30 -29.30
N LEU A 80 -42.74 101.29 -29.69
CA LEU A 80 -43.36 102.26 -28.78
C LEU A 80 -44.88 102.13 -28.79
N THR A 81 -45.52 102.51 -27.69
CA THR A 81 -46.98 102.62 -27.54
C THR A 81 -47.35 103.97 -26.93
N GLY A 82 -48.63 104.34 -26.96
CA GLY A 82 -49.12 105.56 -26.28
C GLY A 82 -49.12 106.84 -27.12
N GLY A 83 -49.12 106.73 -28.45
CA GLY A 83 -49.38 107.85 -29.35
C GLY A 83 -50.80 108.44 -29.23
N GLY A 84 -51.19 109.27 -30.20
CA GLY A 84 -52.52 109.90 -30.29
C GLY A 84 -52.46 111.43 -30.40
N THR A 85 -53.62 112.08 -30.33
CA THR A 85 -53.77 113.55 -30.38
C THR A 85 -53.08 114.25 -29.20
N LEU A 86 -52.60 115.49 -29.36
CA LEU A 86 -52.15 116.35 -28.25
C LEU A 86 -53.32 116.98 -27.46
N ALA A 87 -54.51 116.39 -27.53
CA ALA A 87 -55.69 116.88 -26.81
C ALA A 87 -55.60 116.73 -25.28
N ALA A 88 -54.65 115.92 -24.80
CA ALA A 88 -54.32 115.71 -23.40
C ALA A 88 -52.85 115.28 -23.26
N ASN A 89 -52.35 115.20 -22.01
CA ASN A 89 -51.02 114.65 -21.73
C ASN A 89 -50.85 113.26 -22.35
N ARG A 90 -49.72 113.05 -23.03
CA ARG A 90 -49.39 111.76 -23.67
C ARG A 90 -48.25 111.08 -22.92
N THR A 91 -48.43 109.79 -22.68
CA THR A 91 -47.39 108.92 -22.15
C THR A 91 -46.96 108.02 -23.30
N ILE A 92 -45.74 108.22 -23.79
CA ILE A 92 -45.11 107.28 -24.72
C ILE A 92 -44.38 106.24 -23.89
N SER A 93 -44.68 104.96 -24.13
CA SER A 93 -44.07 103.85 -23.40
C SER A 93 -43.33 102.94 -24.37
N LEU A 94 -42.16 102.43 -23.93
CA LEU A 94 -41.50 101.34 -24.63
C LEU A 94 -42.39 100.10 -24.53
N GLY A 95 -42.66 99.48 -25.67
CA GLY A 95 -43.38 98.22 -25.77
C GLY A 95 -42.62 97.11 -25.03
N GLN A 96 -43.36 96.14 -24.48
CA GLN A 96 -42.73 95.00 -23.80
C GLN A 96 -41.79 94.29 -24.77
N PRO A 97 -40.58 93.89 -24.33
CA PRO A 97 -39.70 93.08 -25.16
C PRO A 97 -40.39 91.79 -25.61
N ALA A 98 -40.15 91.36 -26.85
CA ALA A 98 -40.64 90.08 -27.35
C ALA A 98 -39.85 88.93 -26.73
N ASP A 99 -40.48 87.77 -26.60
CA ASP A 99 -39.79 86.55 -26.20
C ASP A 99 -38.67 86.22 -27.20
N LEU A 100 -37.50 85.87 -26.68
CA LEU A 100 -36.33 85.52 -27.48
C LEU A 100 -36.41 84.05 -27.90
N THR A 101 -36.16 83.80 -29.18
CA THR A 101 -36.00 82.47 -29.79
C THR A 101 -34.59 82.32 -30.35
N GLU A 102 -34.21 81.11 -30.76
CA GLU A 102 -32.90 80.84 -31.37
C GLU A 102 -32.62 81.67 -32.65
N THR A 103 -33.66 82.21 -33.28
CA THR A 103 -33.58 83.00 -34.51
C THR A 103 -33.90 84.48 -34.30
N SER A 104 -34.06 84.94 -33.04
CA SER A 104 -34.38 86.34 -32.76
C SER A 104 -33.32 87.28 -33.31
N GLU A 105 -33.79 88.38 -33.91
CA GLU A 105 -32.97 89.47 -34.41
C GLU A 105 -33.10 90.71 -33.50
N SER A 106 -32.15 91.64 -33.62
CA SER A 106 -32.26 92.95 -32.95
C SER A 106 -33.13 93.88 -33.77
N VAL A 107 -34.43 93.92 -33.48
CA VAL A 107 -35.42 94.67 -34.26
C VAL A 107 -36.56 95.19 -33.39
N ALA A 108 -37.13 96.35 -33.74
CA ALA A 108 -38.39 96.84 -33.19
C ALA A 108 -39.50 96.62 -34.20
N VAL A 109 -40.59 95.97 -33.80
CA VAL A 109 -41.73 95.64 -34.67
C VAL A 109 -43.03 95.86 -33.91
N SER A 110 -44.00 96.53 -34.52
CA SER A 110 -45.30 96.81 -33.90
C SER A 110 -45.12 97.47 -32.52
N ASN A 111 -45.75 96.94 -31.48
CA ASN A 111 -45.67 97.38 -30.09
C ASN A 111 -44.62 96.61 -29.25
N THR A 112 -43.59 96.03 -29.87
CA THR A 112 -42.53 95.26 -29.18
C THR A 112 -41.15 95.45 -29.81
N HIS A 113 -40.11 94.96 -29.14
CA HIS A 113 -38.74 94.94 -29.63
C HIS A 113 -38.01 93.68 -29.14
N SER A 114 -37.01 93.22 -29.89
CA SER A 114 -36.17 92.07 -29.52
C SER A 114 -34.69 92.37 -29.71
N HIS A 115 -33.84 91.48 -29.19
CA HIS A 115 -32.40 91.50 -29.35
C HIS A 115 -31.89 90.15 -29.86
N LYS A 116 -30.90 90.17 -30.75
CA LYS A 116 -30.21 88.95 -31.17
C LYS A 116 -29.31 88.43 -30.05
N LEU A 117 -29.40 87.13 -29.78
CA LEU A 117 -28.46 86.43 -28.90
C LEU A 117 -27.32 85.82 -29.74
N PRO A 118 -26.03 86.03 -29.39
CA PRO A 118 -24.91 85.38 -30.07
C PRO A 118 -24.96 83.87 -29.85
N ARG A 119 -24.90 83.07 -30.92
CA ARG A 119 -24.73 81.62 -30.84
C ARG A 119 -23.27 81.28 -30.59
N ALA A 120 -22.99 80.30 -29.74
CA ALA A 120 -21.62 79.83 -29.61
C ALA A 120 -21.20 79.02 -30.84
N SER A 121 -19.89 79.00 -31.09
CA SER A 121 -19.25 78.10 -32.04
C SER A 121 -17.91 77.63 -31.46
N SER A 122 -17.22 76.74 -32.16
CA SER A 122 -15.87 76.30 -31.79
C SER A 122 -14.85 77.45 -31.71
N THR A 123 -15.16 78.62 -32.29
CA THR A 123 -14.25 79.77 -32.36
C THR A 123 -14.80 81.05 -31.74
N ALA A 124 -16.07 81.07 -31.29
CA ALA A 124 -16.70 82.28 -30.75
C ALA A 124 -17.59 81.96 -29.52
N ARG A 125 -17.49 82.78 -28.47
CA ARG A 125 -18.32 82.66 -27.26
C ARG A 125 -19.75 83.11 -27.55
N GLY A 126 -20.74 82.35 -27.11
CA GLY A 126 -22.17 82.69 -27.23
C GLY A 126 -23.03 81.91 -26.24
N ILE A 127 -24.34 82.10 -26.31
CA ILE A 127 -25.32 81.31 -25.54
C ILE A 127 -25.50 79.96 -26.24
N VAL A 128 -25.45 78.88 -25.45
CA VAL A 128 -25.53 77.48 -25.92
C VAL A 128 -26.76 76.80 -25.36
N ARG A 129 -27.33 75.89 -26.14
CA ARG A 129 -28.35 74.96 -25.65
C ARG A 129 -27.67 73.84 -24.87
N VAL A 130 -28.33 73.35 -23.82
CA VAL A 130 -27.82 72.23 -23.02
C VAL A 130 -28.36 70.92 -23.57
N ALA A 131 -27.50 70.08 -24.13
CA ALA A 131 -27.82 68.75 -24.62
C ALA A 131 -27.99 67.76 -23.45
N ASN A 132 -29.18 67.20 -23.33
CA ASN A 132 -29.50 66.15 -22.36
C ASN A 132 -29.62 64.76 -23.03
N THR A 133 -28.70 64.47 -23.95
CA THR A 133 -28.53 63.18 -24.63
C THR A 133 -27.05 62.94 -24.93
N LEU A 134 -26.66 61.67 -25.13
CA LEU A 134 -25.29 61.27 -25.50
C LEU A 134 -25.17 60.78 -26.96
N THR A 135 -26.27 60.80 -27.71
CA THR A 135 -26.31 60.36 -29.12
C THR A 135 -26.23 61.49 -30.13
N GLY A 136 -26.21 62.74 -29.66
CA GLY A 136 -26.15 63.93 -30.52
C GLY A 136 -24.76 64.13 -31.13
N THR A 137 -24.73 64.76 -32.31
CA THR A 137 -23.49 65.13 -33.03
C THR A 137 -23.33 66.64 -33.16
N ALA A 138 -24.16 67.44 -32.48
CA ALA A 138 -24.10 68.90 -32.51
C ALA A 138 -22.79 69.39 -31.89
N ALA A 139 -22.11 70.31 -32.57
CA ALA A 139 -20.81 70.86 -32.12
C ALA A 139 -20.95 72.15 -31.29
N ASP A 140 -22.17 72.66 -31.16
CA ASP A 140 -22.53 73.95 -30.56
C ASP A 140 -23.46 73.83 -29.34
N ASP A 141 -23.80 72.61 -28.93
CA ASP A 141 -24.52 72.33 -27.67
C ASP A 141 -23.53 72.08 -26.52
N ALA A 142 -23.84 72.57 -25.32
CA ALA A 142 -23.13 72.20 -24.10
C ALA A 142 -23.68 70.90 -23.50
N LEU A 143 -22.82 70.08 -22.90
CA LEU A 143 -23.24 68.85 -22.22
C LEU A 143 -24.01 69.17 -20.93
N SER A 144 -25.14 68.49 -20.68
CA SER A 144 -25.84 68.61 -19.40
C SER A 144 -25.05 68.01 -18.24
N ALA A 145 -25.21 68.54 -17.03
CA ALA A 145 -24.60 67.97 -15.83
C ALA A 145 -25.02 66.51 -15.61
N ALA A 146 -26.29 66.16 -15.91
CA ALA A 146 -26.79 64.80 -15.81
C ALA A 146 -26.07 63.85 -16.77
N MET A 147 -25.84 64.27 -18.03
CA MET A 147 -25.12 63.47 -19.01
C MET A 147 -23.60 63.42 -18.73
N GLY A 148 -23.03 64.49 -18.20
CA GLY A 148 -21.65 64.50 -17.71
C GLY A 148 -21.43 63.51 -16.56
N LYS A 149 -22.35 63.49 -15.58
CA LYS A 149 -22.36 62.49 -14.51
C LYS A 149 -22.54 61.08 -15.08
N LYS A 150 -23.47 60.89 -16.01
CA LYS A 150 -23.71 59.60 -16.66
C LYS A 150 -22.46 59.06 -17.36
N LEU A 151 -21.76 59.89 -18.15
CA LEU A 151 -20.48 59.51 -18.75
C LEU A 151 -19.42 59.17 -17.69
N ALA A 152 -19.39 59.88 -16.56
CA ALA A 152 -18.46 59.57 -15.48
C ALA A 152 -18.82 58.27 -14.76
N ASP A 153 -20.10 57.96 -14.57
CA ASP A 153 -20.58 56.75 -13.88
C ASP A 153 -20.50 55.50 -14.78
N GLU A 154 -20.84 55.62 -16.07
CA GLU A 154 -20.98 54.50 -17.00
C GLU A 154 -19.66 54.12 -17.70
N LYS A 155 -18.65 54.99 -17.66
CA LYS A 155 -17.32 54.63 -18.13
C LYS A 155 -16.74 53.53 -17.25
N LEU A 156 -16.00 52.61 -17.87
CA LEU A 156 -15.25 51.59 -17.14
C LEU A 156 -14.21 52.30 -16.25
N GLY A 157 -14.45 52.28 -14.94
CA GLY A 157 -13.60 52.89 -13.92
C GLY A 157 -13.83 54.39 -13.72
N ASN A 158 -14.63 54.76 -12.72
CA ASN A 158 -14.68 56.13 -12.18
C ASN A 158 -13.63 56.37 -11.06
N SER A 159 -12.87 55.34 -10.70
CA SER A 159 -11.79 55.33 -9.71
C SER A 159 -10.95 54.03 -9.82
N GLY A 160 -9.67 54.08 -9.41
CA GLY A 160 -8.77 52.91 -9.35
C GLY A 160 -7.74 52.79 -10.50
N ASP A 161 -6.83 51.82 -10.37
CA ASP A 161 -5.74 51.55 -11.33
C ASP A 161 -6.25 50.66 -12.48
N GLN A 162 -6.92 51.25 -13.46
CA GLN A 162 -7.46 50.56 -14.64
C GLN A 162 -7.03 51.30 -15.91
N ILE A 163 -6.47 50.57 -16.88
CA ILE A 163 -6.03 51.13 -18.16
C ILE A 163 -6.65 50.30 -19.28
N ILE A 164 -7.32 50.95 -20.24
CA ILE A 164 -7.74 50.33 -21.51
C ILE A 164 -6.83 50.89 -22.60
N THR A 165 -5.99 50.06 -23.18
CA THR A 165 -5.09 50.44 -24.29
C THR A 165 -5.01 49.30 -25.28
N ASP A 166 -5.10 49.59 -26.57
CA ASP A 166 -5.04 48.61 -27.67
C ASP A 166 -5.99 47.41 -27.51
N GLY A 167 -7.16 47.63 -26.90
CA GLY A 167 -8.17 46.58 -26.68
C GLY A 167 -7.94 45.70 -25.44
N MET A 168 -6.89 45.95 -24.65
CA MET A 168 -6.60 45.23 -23.40
C MET A 168 -7.04 46.04 -22.17
N LEU A 169 -7.81 45.44 -21.27
CA LEU A 169 -8.11 45.98 -19.94
C LEU A 169 -7.05 45.49 -18.94
N THR A 170 -6.20 46.40 -18.49
CA THR A 170 -5.23 46.15 -17.41
C THR A 170 -5.84 46.58 -16.09
N VAL A 171 -5.90 45.66 -15.12
CA VAL A 171 -6.43 45.92 -13.77
C VAL A 171 -5.31 45.74 -12.75
N GLY A 172 -5.02 46.80 -11.98
CA GLY A 172 -4.09 46.79 -10.87
C GLY A 172 -2.74 47.47 -11.15
N ARG A 173 -1.78 47.31 -10.22
CA ARG A 173 -0.44 47.94 -10.26
C ARG A 173 0.65 46.96 -9.82
N ALA A 174 1.91 47.25 -10.16
CA ALA A 174 3.04 46.42 -9.74
C ALA A 174 3.19 46.38 -8.20
N ASN A 175 3.77 45.30 -7.67
CA ASN A 175 4.10 45.12 -6.24
C ASN A 175 2.90 45.01 -5.27
N VAL A 176 1.68 44.82 -5.78
CA VAL A 176 0.52 44.44 -4.98
C VAL A 176 -0.19 43.26 -5.62
N TRP A 177 -0.89 42.45 -4.82
CA TRP A 177 -1.71 41.37 -5.36
C TRP A 177 -2.85 41.99 -6.16
N ASN A 178 -2.73 41.89 -7.48
CA ASN A 178 -3.76 42.34 -8.40
C ASN A 178 -4.92 41.34 -8.33
N LYS A 179 -6.14 41.86 -8.20
CA LYS A 179 -7.33 41.06 -7.88
C LYS A 179 -8.47 41.39 -8.83
N LEU A 180 -9.12 40.36 -9.33
CA LEU A 180 -10.43 40.45 -9.96
C LEU A 180 -11.43 39.71 -9.07
N SER A 181 -12.49 40.38 -8.62
CA SER A 181 -13.50 39.76 -7.75
C SER A 181 -14.84 39.58 -8.45
N MET A 182 -15.43 38.41 -8.30
CA MET A 182 -16.77 38.04 -8.76
C MET A 182 -17.65 37.76 -7.54
N LEU A 183 -18.68 38.58 -7.33
CA LEU A 183 -19.65 38.36 -6.26
C LEU A 183 -20.41 37.05 -6.52
N SER A 184 -20.60 36.23 -5.48
CA SER A 184 -21.30 34.96 -5.58
C SER A 184 -22.00 34.63 -4.27
N GLY A 185 -23.33 34.73 -4.25
CA GLY A 185 -24.13 34.50 -3.06
C GLY A 185 -23.74 35.44 -1.91
N ARG A 186 -23.38 34.87 -0.76
CA ARG A 186 -22.96 35.63 0.45
C ARG A 186 -21.47 36.00 0.46
N GLY A 187 -20.70 35.59 -0.55
CA GLY A 187 -19.27 35.82 -0.64
C GLY A 187 -18.82 36.31 -2.01
N LYS A 188 -17.54 36.17 -2.28
CA LYS A 188 -16.91 36.52 -3.56
C LYS A 188 -15.80 35.55 -3.90
N TRP A 189 -15.69 35.23 -5.19
CA TRP A 189 -14.50 34.63 -5.76
C TRP A 189 -13.52 35.73 -6.16
N ILE A 190 -12.24 35.49 -5.94
CA ILE A 190 -11.15 36.41 -6.26
C ILE A 190 -10.13 35.62 -7.06
N PHE A 191 -9.85 36.08 -8.28
CA PHE A 191 -8.65 35.73 -9.01
C PHE A 191 -7.53 36.69 -8.58
N GLU A 192 -6.37 36.17 -8.20
CA GLU A 192 -5.24 36.99 -7.79
C GLU A 192 -3.92 36.49 -8.39
N ALA A 193 -3.08 37.42 -8.86
CA ALA A 193 -1.76 37.14 -9.40
C ALA A 193 -0.65 37.67 -8.49
N HIS A 194 0.47 36.96 -8.42
CA HIS A 194 1.55 37.29 -7.50
C HIS A 194 2.14 38.68 -7.80
N PRO A 195 2.38 39.52 -6.78
CA PRO A 195 2.81 40.92 -6.94
C PRO A 195 4.18 41.10 -7.59
N SER A 196 5.04 40.08 -7.44
CA SER A 196 6.43 40.07 -7.90
C SER A 196 6.66 39.08 -9.02
N ALA A 197 5.61 38.73 -9.78
CA ALA A 197 5.70 37.78 -10.89
C ALA A 197 6.77 38.22 -11.90
N ALA A 198 7.86 37.46 -12.00
CA ALA A 198 8.98 37.66 -12.90
C ALA A 198 9.79 36.37 -13.02
N GLU A 199 10.39 36.11 -14.19
CA GLU A 199 11.26 34.92 -14.40
C GLU A 199 12.43 34.84 -13.43
N THR A 200 12.89 35.99 -12.93
CA THR A 200 14.01 36.08 -11.99
C THR A 200 13.62 35.83 -10.53
N VAL A 201 12.34 35.63 -10.22
CA VAL A 201 11.84 35.46 -8.85
C VAL A 201 11.17 34.10 -8.74
N ALA A 202 11.81 33.19 -8.01
CA ALA A 202 11.29 31.84 -7.77
C ALA A 202 9.90 31.89 -7.11
N ASP A 203 9.03 30.98 -7.51
CA ASP A 203 7.64 30.83 -7.05
C ASP A 203 6.75 32.07 -7.27
N SER A 204 7.10 32.91 -8.25
CA SER A 204 6.40 34.17 -8.52
C SER A 204 5.45 34.14 -9.72
N ILE A 205 5.72 33.35 -10.76
CA ILE A 205 4.84 33.25 -11.93
C ILE A 205 3.69 32.28 -11.61
N ARG A 206 2.69 32.79 -10.89
CA ARG A 206 1.51 32.02 -10.45
C ARG A 206 0.29 32.89 -10.23
N PHE A 207 -0.86 32.25 -10.23
CA PHE A 207 -2.14 32.83 -9.85
C PHE A 207 -2.89 31.91 -8.86
N ASN A 208 -3.86 32.46 -8.14
CA ASN A 208 -4.73 31.73 -7.23
C ASN A 208 -6.21 32.07 -7.48
N PHE A 209 -7.09 31.13 -7.13
CA PHE A 209 -8.51 31.39 -6.94
C PHE A 209 -8.88 31.31 -5.47
N LYS A 210 -9.54 32.33 -4.94
CA LYS A 210 -9.88 32.45 -3.52
C LYS A 210 -11.36 32.76 -3.35
N PHE A 211 -12.04 32.04 -2.46
CA PHE A 211 -13.38 32.39 -2.01
C PHE A 211 -13.32 33.05 -0.63
N GLU A 212 -13.90 34.24 -0.51
CA GLU A 212 -14.05 34.99 0.75
C GLU A 212 -15.53 35.20 1.08
N GLU A 213 -15.91 34.94 2.32
CA GLU A 213 -17.21 35.29 2.88
C GLU A 213 -16.98 36.06 4.20
N LEU A 214 -17.77 37.12 4.42
CA LEU A 214 -17.58 38.01 5.56
C LEU A 214 -17.66 37.22 6.89
N GLY A 215 -16.63 37.34 7.71
CA GLY A 215 -16.54 36.64 9.00
C GLY A 215 -16.18 35.15 8.92
N LYS A 216 -15.81 34.62 7.75
CA LYS A 216 -15.35 33.23 7.57
C LYS A 216 -13.89 33.18 7.11
N LYS A 217 -13.23 32.04 7.34
CA LYS A 217 -11.89 31.78 6.77
C LYS A 217 -12.00 31.64 5.26
N ALA A 218 -11.07 32.28 4.55
CA ALA A 218 -11.00 32.17 3.10
C ALA A 218 -10.64 30.74 2.66
N LYS A 219 -11.26 30.28 1.58
CA LYS A 219 -10.92 29.01 0.92
C LYS A 219 -10.09 29.33 -0.32
N VAL A 220 -8.87 28.81 -0.41
CA VAL A 220 -7.92 29.15 -1.48
C VAL A 220 -7.58 27.89 -2.26
N LEU A 221 -7.74 27.96 -3.58
CA LEU A 221 -7.13 27.06 -4.55
C LEU A 221 -5.82 27.69 -5.00
N ARG A 222 -4.69 27.14 -4.53
CA ARG A 222 -3.34 27.65 -4.83
C ARG A 222 -2.71 26.83 -5.95
N PHE A 223 -2.24 27.50 -6.99
CA PHE A 223 -1.36 26.90 -8.00
C PHE A 223 0.10 27.14 -7.59
N HIS A 224 0.96 26.15 -7.84
CA HIS A 224 2.41 26.33 -7.69
C HIS A 224 2.94 27.17 -8.86
N GLU A 225 4.22 27.53 -8.78
CA GLU A 225 4.96 28.15 -9.87
C GLU A 225 4.72 27.43 -11.20
N ILE A 226 4.43 28.19 -12.25
CA ILE A 226 4.46 27.70 -13.62
C ILE A 226 5.94 27.66 -14.03
N GLY A 227 6.47 26.48 -14.35
CA GLY A 227 7.89 26.31 -14.73
C GLY A 227 8.28 27.02 -16.03
N ASP A 228 9.60 27.08 -16.29
CA ASP A 228 10.23 27.87 -17.37
C ASP A 228 9.68 27.63 -18.79
N ALA A 229 9.17 26.43 -19.06
CA ALA A 229 8.59 26.06 -20.36
C ALA A 229 7.05 26.26 -20.42
N GLY A 230 6.45 26.78 -19.36
CA GLY A 230 5.01 26.76 -19.14
C GLY A 230 4.51 25.40 -18.63
N GLU A 231 3.27 25.39 -18.15
CA GLU A 231 2.58 24.17 -17.74
C GLU A 231 1.22 24.07 -18.43
N THR A 232 0.84 22.86 -18.84
CA THR A 232 -0.49 22.58 -19.39
C THR A 232 -1.31 21.83 -18.34
N VAL A 233 -2.38 22.46 -17.85
CA VAL A 233 -3.38 21.77 -17.02
C VAL A 233 -4.23 20.85 -17.88
N ALA A 234 -4.29 19.56 -17.51
CA ALA A 234 -5.09 18.58 -18.21
C ALA A 234 -6.49 18.43 -17.59
N TYR A 235 -7.49 18.12 -18.43
CA TYR A 235 -8.83 17.81 -17.97
C TYR A 235 -8.82 16.62 -17.01
N GLN A 236 -9.67 16.64 -15.98
CA GLN A 236 -9.78 15.54 -15.02
C GLN A 236 -10.02 14.19 -15.73
N SER A 237 -10.81 14.16 -16.80
CA SER A 237 -11.06 12.95 -17.60
C SER A 237 -9.79 12.42 -18.27
N TRP A 238 -8.95 13.29 -18.81
CA TRP A 238 -7.66 12.93 -19.39
C TRP A 238 -6.69 12.44 -18.31
N VAL A 239 -6.61 13.13 -17.18
CA VAL A 239 -5.79 12.72 -16.04
C VAL A 239 -6.25 11.38 -15.49
N ALA A 240 -7.55 11.19 -15.33
CA ALA A 240 -8.13 9.92 -14.89
C ALA A 240 -7.87 8.80 -15.91
N ALA A 241 -7.96 9.09 -17.21
CA ALA A 241 -7.63 8.14 -18.27
C ALA A 241 -6.14 7.77 -18.23
N LYS A 242 -5.23 8.74 -18.11
CA LYS A 242 -3.78 8.50 -18.01
C LYS A 242 -3.38 7.83 -16.71
N ALA A 243 -4.03 8.18 -15.59
CA ALA A 243 -3.86 7.48 -14.33
C ALA A 243 -4.39 6.05 -14.41
N ALA A 244 -5.50 5.82 -15.14
CA ALA A 244 -6.00 4.48 -15.42
C ALA A 244 -5.07 3.70 -16.36
N GLU A 245 -4.48 4.34 -17.38
CA GLU A 245 -3.44 3.74 -18.24
C GLU A 245 -2.19 3.38 -17.43
N ALA A 246 -1.72 4.28 -16.56
CA ALA A 246 -0.58 4.04 -15.69
C ALA A 246 -0.87 2.99 -14.61
N ALA A 247 -2.08 2.95 -14.06
CA ALA A 247 -2.53 1.90 -13.14
C ALA A 247 -2.82 0.57 -13.87
N ALA A 248 -3.14 0.63 -15.16
CA ALA A 248 -3.28 -0.53 -16.05
C ALA A 248 -1.95 -1.07 -16.55
N VAL A 249 -0.81 -0.49 -16.14
CA VAL A 249 0.50 -1.16 -16.16
C VAL A 249 0.46 -2.31 -15.15
N LYS A 250 -0.36 -3.34 -15.43
CA LYS A 250 -0.03 -4.72 -15.09
C LYS A 250 1.35 -4.93 -15.72
N ALA A 251 2.34 -5.29 -14.91
CA ALA A 251 3.68 -5.63 -15.39
C ALA A 251 3.55 -6.36 -16.73
N ASP A 252 4.03 -5.71 -17.80
CA ASP A 252 3.74 -6.03 -19.19
C ASP A 252 4.20 -7.47 -19.46
N ALA A 253 3.29 -8.42 -19.24
CA ALA A 253 3.61 -9.84 -19.23
C ALA A 253 3.70 -10.26 -20.70
N LYS A 254 4.87 -10.07 -21.30
CA LYS A 254 5.06 -10.37 -22.72
C LYS A 254 4.95 -11.88 -22.94
N ARG A 255 3.99 -12.28 -23.78
CA ARG A 255 3.84 -13.67 -24.21
C ARG A 255 4.96 -14.04 -25.18
N LEU A 256 5.71 -15.08 -24.85
CA LEU A 256 6.69 -15.70 -25.72
C LEU A 256 5.99 -16.70 -26.64
N ILE A 257 6.29 -16.64 -27.94
CA ILE A 257 5.72 -17.49 -28.99
C ILE A 257 6.78 -18.33 -29.71
N GLY A 258 8.07 -18.06 -29.48
CA GLY A 258 9.16 -18.86 -30.02
C GLY A 258 10.56 -18.28 -29.83
N GLU A 259 10.68 -17.25 -28.99
CA GLU A 259 11.90 -16.54 -28.71
C GLU A 259 12.94 -17.43 -28.03
N ASP A 260 14.21 -17.15 -28.32
CA ASP A 260 15.34 -17.66 -27.58
C ASP A 260 15.47 -16.85 -26.27
N LEU A 261 15.57 -17.53 -25.13
CA LEU A 261 15.73 -16.85 -23.84
C LEU A 261 17.02 -16.04 -23.74
N ASN A 262 18.04 -16.32 -24.57
CA ASN A 262 19.26 -15.52 -24.62
C ASN A 262 19.03 -14.12 -25.21
N SER A 263 18.01 -13.94 -26.07
CA SER A 263 17.65 -12.63 -26.64
C SER A 263 16.73 -11.81 -25.74
N ILE A 264 16.33 -12.34 -24.58
CA ILE A 264 15.52 -11.60 -23.60
C ILE A 264 16.47 -10.85 -22.65
N THR A 265 16.87 -9.65 -23.07
CA THR A 265 17.83 -8.78 -22.39
C THR A 265 17.23 -7.54 -21.75
N PHE A 266 15.89 -7.41 -21.75
CA PHE A 266 15.15 -6.34 -21.05
C PHE A 266 14.40 -6.88 -19.82
N PRO A 267 14.33 -6.12 -18.70
CA PRO A 267 13.69 -6.57 -17.49
C PRO A 267 12.18 -6.62 -17.66
N GLY A 268 11.55 -7.65 -17.10
CA GLY A 268 10.12 -7.84 -17.23
C GLY A 268 9.67 -9.24 -16.85
N LEU A 269 8.35 -9.42 -16.91
CA LEU A 269 7.69 -10.71 -16.78
C LEU A 269 7.35 -11.21 -18.18
N TYR A 270 7.66 -12.47 -18.46
CA TYR A 270 7.40 -13.09 -19.74
C TYR A 270 6.73 -14.45 -19.52
N GLY A 271 5.82 -14.84 -20.41
CA GLY A 271 5.10 -16.11 -20.31
C GLY A 271 5.27 -16.96 -21.57
N GLN A 272 5.87 -18.15 -21.44
CA GLN A 272 5.89 -19.15 -22.50
C GLN A 272 4.69 -20.07 -22.32
N ALA A 273 3.73 -20.01 -23.24
CA ALA A 273 2.45 -20.70 -23.11
C ALA A 273 2.49 -22.18 -23.55
N LEU A 274 3.47 -22.61 -24.35
CA LEU A 274 3.47 -23.94 -24.96
C LEU A 274 4.79 -24.69 -24.74
N ASN A 275 4.71 -25.94 -24.27
CA ASN A 275 5.87 -26.82 -24.04
C ASN A 275 6.73 -26.99 -25.31
N VAL A 276 6.09 -27.04 -26.49
CA VAL A 276 6.77 -27.21 -27.79
C VAL A 276 7.70 -26.04 -28.14
N HIS A 277 7.52 -24.89 -27.50
CA HIS A 277 8.35 -23.71 -27.73
C HIS A 277 9.39 -23.45 -26.63
N ALA A 278 9.27 -24.15 -25.49
CA ALA A 278 10.23 -24.10 -24.40
C ALA A 278 11.35 -25.13 -24.62
N THR A 279 12.19 -25.00 -25.65
CA THR A 279 13.18 -26.04 -25.97
C THR A 279 14.60 -25.69 -25.50
N ALA A 280 15.46 -26.72 -25.36
CA ALA A 280 16.86 -26.52 -24.97
C ALA A 280 17.62 -25.68 -26.01
N GLU A 281 17.29 -25.83 -27.30
CA GLU A 281 17.87 -25.04 -28.41
C GLU A 281 17.52 -23.55 -28.32
N ARG A 282 16.41 -23.22 -27.66
CA ARG A 282 15.98 -21.85 -27.35
C ARG A 282 16.37 -21.41 -25.93
N ASN A 283 17.32 -22.13 -25.33
CA ASN A 283 17.89 -21.83 -24.02
C ASN A 283 16.89 -21.88 -22.85
N TYR A 284 15.84 -22.69 -22.94
CA TYR A 284 14.97 -23.01 -21.81
C TYR A 284 15.64 -24.06 -20.90
N PRO A 285 15.45 -23.97 -19.57
CA PRO A 285 16.03 -24.94 -18.64
C PRO A 285 15.39 -26.33 -18.74
N VAL A 286 14.12 -26.39 -19.16
CA VAL A 286 13.32 -27.62 -19.22
C VAL A 286 12.26 -27.49 -20.32
N GLN A 287 11.86 -28.61 -20.92
CA GLN A 287 10.86 -28.66 -22.00
C GLN A 287 9.41 -28.49 -21.52
N LYS A 288 9.15 -27.41 -20.79
CA LYS A 288 7.85 -27.10 -20.19
C LYS A 288 7.55 -25.60 -20.29
N ALA A 289 6.30 -25.26 -20.59
CA ALA A 289 5.74 -23.92 -20.51
C ALA A 289 5.91 -23.34 -19.10
N GLY A 290 5.88 -22.02 -18.97
CA GLY A 290 6.17 -21.39 -17.70
C GLY A 290 6.38 -19.89 -17.78
N SER A 291 6.71 -19.34 -16.62
CA SER A 291 6.94 -17.92 -16.42
C SER A 291 8.44 -17.65 -16.36
N LEU A 292 8.89 -16.63 -17.08
CA LEU A 292 10.24 -16.10 -17.02
C LEU A 292 10.20 -14.72 -16.36
N LEU A 293 11.00 -14.54 -15.33
CA LEU A 293 11.31 -13.25 -14.74
C LEU A 293 12.73 -12.85 -15.18
N SER A 294 12.83 -11.74 -15.91
CA SER A 294 14.12 -11.16 -16.34
C SER A 294 14.42 -9.91 -15.52
N LEU A 295 15.60 -9.86 -14.91
CA LEU A 295 15.96 -8.89 -13.88
C LEU A 295 17.25 -8.15 -14.23
N PRO A 296 17.37 -6.86 -13.87
CA PRO A 296 18.60 -6.13 -14.03
C PRO A 296 19.66 -6.55 -13.01
N SER A 297 20.92 -6.21 -13.26
CA SER A 297 22.06 -6.40 -12.34
C SER A 297 22.90 -5.12 -12.28
N ALA A 298 23.77 -4.97 -11.28
CA ALA A 298 24.60 -3.77 -11.10
C ALA A 298 25.67 -3.56 -12.19
N TYR A 299 25.94 -4.57 -13.01
CA TYR A 299 26.92 -4.53 -14.11
C TYR A 299 26.18 -4.67 -15.46
N ASN A 300 25.78 -3.54 -16.05
CA ASN A 300 25.12 -3.47 -17.35
C ASN A 300 25.46 -2.16 -18.08
N SER A 301 25.44 -2.21 -19.42
CA SER A 301 25.46 -1.03 -20.30
C SER A 301 24.03 -0.60 -20.62
N ASP A 302 23.84 0.68 -20.97
CA ASP A 302 22.52 1.33 -21.16
C ASP A 302 21.57 0.65 -22.18
N THR A 303 22.06 -0.31 -22.98
CA THR A 303 21.33 -0.97 -24.07
C THR A 303 20.81 -2.39 -23.74
N ASP A 304 21.40 -3.10 -22.77
CA ASP A 304 21.05 -4.49 -22.41
C ASP A 304 21.11 -4.66 -20.88
N ILE A 305 20.01 -4.33 -20.21
CA ILE A 305 20.03 -4.17 -18.75
C ILE A 305 19.71 -5.46 -17.98
N ALA A 306 19.10 -6.49 -18.59
CA ALA A 306 18.78 -7.74 -17.90
C ALA A 306 19.93 -8.77 -17.96
N SER A 307 20.36 -9.17 -16.77
CA SER A 307 21.51 -10.06 -16.55
C SER A 307 21.19 -11.25 -15.64
N HIS A 308 19.98 -11.32 -15.07
CA HIS A 308 19.50 -12.47 -14.32
C HIS A 308 18.16 -12.94 -14.89
N GLN A 309 17.99 -14.26 -14.96
CA GLN A 309 16.75 -14.88 -15.39
C GLN A 309 16.34 -15.97 -14.40
N ILE A 310 15.05 -15.98 -14.07
CA ILE A 310 14.40 -17.01 -13.25
C ILE A 310 13.26 -17.59 -14.09
N TYR A 311 13.22 -18.92 -14.21
CA TYR A 311 12.17 -19.61 -14.94
C TYR A 311 11.43 -20.57 -14.01
N ILE A 312 10.11 -20.51 -14.03
CA ILE A 312 9.21 -21.32 -13.21
C ILE A 312 8.26 -22.06 -14.16
N PRO A 313 8.40 -23.39 -14.34
CA PRO A 313 7.46 -24.17 -15.13
C PRO A 313 6.06 -24.16 -14.53
N PHE A 314 5.03 -24.36 -15.35
CA PHE A 314 3.64 -24.19 -14.92
C PHE A 314 3.07 -25.35 -14.06
N ASP A 315 3.64 -26.55 -14.15
CA ASP A 315 3.05 -27.79 -13.61
C ASP A 315 3.97 -28.58 -12.67
N VAL A 316 5.12 -28.00 -12.30
CA VAL A 316 6.07 -28.61 -11.37
C VAL A 316 6.62 -27.55 -10.44
N ASP A 317 6.93 -27.94 -9.20
CA ASP A 317 7.53 -27.06 -8.18
C ASP A 317 9.04 -26.83 -8.42
N GLU A 318 9.39 -26.51 -9.67
CA GLU A 318 10.74 -26.23 -10.10
C GLU A 318 10.98 -24.73 -10.23
N VAL A 319 12.07 -24.24 -9.64
CA VAL A 319 12.56 -22.89 -9.95
C VAL A 319 13.97 -23.02 -10.49
N TRP A 320 14.16 -22.48 -11.68
CA TRP A 320 15.44 -22.46 -12.37
C TRP A 320 15.98 -21.04 -12.39
N ARG A 321 17.28 -20.87 -12.17
CA ARG A 321 17.93 -19.57 -12.28
C ARG A 321 19.19 -19.64 -13.13
N ARG A 322 19.50 -18.55 -13.81
CA ARG A 322 20.79 -18.30 -14.45
C ARG A 322 21.12 -16.81 -14.44
N GLY A 323 22.35 -16.46 -14.76
CA GLY A 323 22.74 -15.07 -14.98
C GLY A 323 23.83 -14.94 -16.03
N LYS A 324 24.19 -13.71 -16.38
CA LYS A 324 25.36 -13.42 -17.22
C LYS A 324 26.62 -13.33 -16.36
N ARG A 325 27.74 -13.93 -16.82
CA ARG A 325 29.08 -13.73 -16.22
C ARG A 325 29.67 -12.39 -16.66
N ASN A 326 30.72 -11.93 -15.96
CA ASN A 326 31.53 -10.79 -16.39
C ASN A 326 32.11 -11.10 -17.79
N GLY A 327 31.55 -10.49 -18.83
CA GLY A 327 31.78 -10.85 -20.25
C GLY A 327 30.51 -11.16 -21.08
N GLY A 328 29.32 -11.07 -20.50
CA GLY A 328 28.04 -11.10 -21.24
C GLY A 328 27.48 -12.50 -21.54
N ASN A 329 28.26 -13.56 -21.32
CA ASN A 329 27.84 -14.95 -21.55
C ASN A 329 26.88 -15.46 -20.45
N TRP A 330 25.80 -16.13 -20.85
CA TRP A 330 24.87 -16.79 -19.93
C TRP A 330 25.52 -18.00 -19.25
N THR A 331 25.28 -18.15 -17.94
CA THR A 331 25.61 -19.37 -17.20
C THR A 331 24.64 -20.49 -17.58
N ALA A 332 25.05 -21.74 -17.34
CA ALA A 332 24.12 -22.85 -17.29
C ALA A 332 22.98 -22.56 -16.29
N TRP A 333 21.80 -23.12 -16.59
CA TRP A 333 20.67 -23.08 -15.68
C TRP A 333 20.95 -23.94 -14.44
N ALA A 334 20.62 -23.40 -13.27
CA ALA A 334 20.68 -24.10 -11.99
C ALA A 334 19.27 -24.22 -11.42
N LYS A 335 18.84 -25.45 -11.11
CA LYS A 335 17.62 -25.72 -10.34
C LYS A 335 17.87 -25.37 -8.88
N ILE A 336 17.01 -24.55 -8.28
CA ILE A 336 17.15 -24.09 -6.88
C ILE A 336 16.06 -24.62 -5.95
N THR A 337 15.06 -25.33 -6.47
CA THR A 337 14.15 -26.11 -5.65
C THR A 337 14.61 -27.56 -5.57
N VAL A 338 14.37 -28.17 -4.42
CA VAL A 338 14.57 -29.58 -4.18
C VAL A 338 13.19 -30.16 -3.89
N SER A 339 12.75 -31.11 -4.70
CA SER A 339 11.49 -31.82 -4.45
C SER A 339 11.59 -32.65 -3.17
N PRO A 340 10.47 -32.93 -2.47
CA PRO A 340 10.47 -33.85 -1.33
C PRO A 340 11.13 -35.20 -1.64
N ALA A 341 10.96 -35.71 -2.86
CA ALA A 341 11.60 -36.96 -3.30
C ALA A 341 13.12 -36.84 -3.45
N GLU A 342 13.62 -35.74 -4.02
CA GLU A 342 15.07 -35.45 -4.13
C GLU A 342 15.71 -35.25 -2.74
N LEU A 343 14.98 -34.62 -1.80
CA LEU A 343 15.43 -34.46 -0.41
C LEU A 343 15.43 -35.79 0.34
N GLU A 344 14.37 -36.59 0.22
CA GLU A 344 14.28 -37.92 0.80
C GLU A 344 15.38 -38.85 0.29
N GLU A 345 15.73 -38.76 -0.99
CA GLU A 345 16.80 -39.56 -1.57
C GLU A 345 18.19 -39.11 -1.10
N ALA A 346 18.41 -37.80 -0.96
CA ALA A 346 19.63 -37.27 -0.35
C ALA A 346 19.76 -37.70 1.13
N VAL A 347 18.65 -37.70 1.89
CA VAL A 347 18.62 -38.14 3.29
C VAL A 347 18.82 -39.65 3.40
N ARG A 348 18.21 -40.47 2.53
CA ARG A 348 18.46 -41.92 2.48
C ARG A 348 19.91 -42.24 2.18
N THR A 349 20.52 -41.52 1.24
CA THR A 349 21.93 -41.68 0.87
C THR A 349 22.85 -41.31 2.04
N ALA A 350 22.51 -40.26 2.80
CA ALA A 350 23.27 -39.86 4.00
C ALA A 350 23.06 -40.81 5.20
N ALA A 351 21.84 -41.34 5.39
CA ALA A 351 21.49 -42.24 6.50
C ALA A 351 21.98 -43.68 6.30
N GLY A 352 22.17 -44.12 5.05
CA GLY A 352 22.70 -45.45 4.72
C GLY A 352 24.15 -45.71 5.14
N GLN A 353 24.85 -44.71 5.70
CA GLN A 353 26.27 -44.82 6.10
C GLN A 353 26.54 -44.87 7.61
N ALA A 354 25.53 -44.79 8.49
CA ALA A 354 25.76 -44.79 9.94
C ALA A 354 25.05 -45.94 10.69
N VAL A 355 25.84 -46.71 11.44
CA VAL A 355 25.38 -47.67 12.46
C VAL A 355 25.08 -46.90 13.75
N LEU A 356 23.95 -47.17 14.41
CA LEU A 356 23.58 -46.49 15.66
C LEU A 356 24.61 -46.81 16.76
N LEU A 357 25.13 -45.79 17.46
CA LEU A 357 26.12 -45.97 18.54
C LEU A 357 25.50 -46.48 19.85
N THR A 358 24.19 -46.33 20.05
CA THR A 358 23.47 -46.81 21.23
C THR A 358 22.04 -47.20 20.88
N GLY A 359 21.48 -48.14 21.64
CA GLY A 359 20.12 -48.65 21.46
C GLY A 359 20.05 -49.98 20.68
N ALA A 360 18.91 -50.66 20.80
CA ALA A 360 18.67 -51.89 20.07
C ALA A 360 18.51 -51.57 18.58
N GLN A 361 19.38 -52.12 17.74
CA GLN A 361 19.27 -51.99 16.29
C GLN A 361 19.07 -53.36 15.66
N THR A 362 18.13 -53.43 14.72
CA THR A 362 17.95 -54.60 13.86
C THR A 362 18.74 -54.35 12.59
N VAL A 363 19.97 -54.89 12.53
CA VAL A 363 20.79 -54.79 11.33
C VAL A 363 20.53 -56.01 10.45
N ARG A 364 20.15 -55.81 9.19
CA ARG A 364 19.94 -56.87 8.20
C ARG A 364 21.08 -56.91 7.17
N GLY A 365 21.33 -58.10 6.62
CA GLY A 365 22.34 -58.36 5.57
C GLY A 365 23.68 -58.85 6.11
N ALA A 366 24.54 -59.37 5.22
CA ALA A 366 25.89 -59.79 5.58
C ALA A 366 26.70 -58.58 6.06
N LYS A 367 27.27 -58.68 7.26
CA LYS A 367 28.12 -57.65 7.84
C LYS A 367 29.52 -58.17 7.96
N THR A 368 30.44 -57.46 7.33
CA THR A 368 31.88 -57.65 7.50
C THR A 368 32.31 -56.74 8.64
N PHE A 369 32.61 -57.35 9.78
CA PHE A 369 33.33 -56.67 10.85
C PHE A 369 34.80 -56.70 10.46
N SER A 370 35.45 -55.53 10.43
CA SER A 370 36.86 -55.41 10.06
C SER A 370 37.77 -56.13 11.06
N ASP A 371 37.33 -56.20 12.31
CA ASP A 371 37.89 -57.09 13.33
C ASP A 371 36.83 -58.15 13.65
N GLY A 372 37.22 -59.43 13.69
CA GLY A 372 36.30 -60.54 13.96
C GLY A 372 35.40 -60.31 15.17
N LEU A 373 34.21 -60.90 15.18
CA LEU A 373 33.21 -60.70 16.23
C LEU A 373 33.77 -61.07 17.60
N LYS A 374 34.21 -60.08 18.38
CA LYS A 374 34.76 -60.26 19.72
C LYS A 374 33.62 -60.45 20.71
N THR A 375 33.18 -61.69 20.82
CA THR A 375 32.30 -62.18 21.88
C THR A 375 33.18 -62.83 22.96
N ALA A 376 32.80 -62.67 24.22
CA ALA A 376 33.55 -63.27 25.34
C ALA A 376 33.42 -64.80 25.29
N THR A 377 34.53 -65.52 25.50
CA THR A 377 34.49 -66.98 25.63
C THR A 377 33.58 -67.34 26.81
N PRO A 378 32.52 -68.14 26.59
CA PRO A 378 31.68 -68.59 27.68
C PRO A 378 32.52 -69.34 28.71
N ALA A 379 32.34 -69.05 30.00
CA ALA A 379 32.93 -69.86 31.06
C ALA A 379 32.43 -71.31 30.93
N ALA A 380 33.21 -72.30 31.39
CA ALA A 380 32.82 -73.71 31.32
C ALA A 380 31.51 -74.03 32.08
N THR A 381 31.07 -73.12 32.95
CA THR A 381 29.81 -73.15 33.72
C THR A 381 28.71 -72.25 33.13
N SER A 382 28.96 -71.59 32.00
CA SER A 382 28.05 -70.65 31.36
C SER A 382 26.93 -71.37 30.62
N ASN A 383 25.70 -70.94 30.85
CA ASN A 383 24.52 -71.40 30.08
C ASN A 383 24.33 -70.60 28.78
N ASP A 384 25.39 -69.93 28.31
CA ASP A 384 25.38 -69.20 27.05
C ASP A 384 25.32 -70.19 25.87
N THR A 385 24.15 -70.26 25.24
CA THR A 385 23.88 -71.10 24.07
C THR A 385 24.19 -70.39 22.75
N SER A 386 24.69 -69.16 22.79
CA SER A 386 24.71 -68.31 21.59
C SER A 386 25.87 -68.61 20.65
N VAL A 387 27.03 -69.11 21.14
CA VAL A 387 28.11 -69.56 20.25
C VAL A 387 29.02 -70.60 20.95
N ALA A 388 28.77 -71.89 20.74
CA ALA A 388 29.76 -72.92 21.08
C ALA A 388 30.84 -72.96 20.00
N THR A 389 32.09 -72.66 20.35
CA THR A 389 33.16 -72.69 19.34
C THR A 389 33.36 -74.12 18.83
N THR A 390 33.51 -74.29 17.52
CA THR A 390 33.67 -75.61 16.89
C THR A 390 34.82 -76.42 17.48
N ALA A 391 35.87 -75.74 17.95
CA ALA A 391 37.00 -76.35 18.64
C ALA A 391 36.62 -76.96 20.01
N PHE A 392 35.72 -76.31 20.74
CA PHE A 392 35.29 -76.77 22.07
C PHE A 392 34.48 -78.06 21.98
N VAL A 393 33.52 -78.12 21.05
CA VAL A 393 32.59 -79.26 20.95
C VAL A 393 33.27 -80.53 20.40
N LYS A 394 34.11 -80.42 19.36
CA LYS A 394 34.83 -81.59 18.81
C LYS A 394 35.78 -82.22 19.82
N ARG A 395 36.50 -81.40 20.58
CA ARG A 395 37.49 -81.89 21.56
C ARG A 395 36.87 -82.76 22.65
N MET A 396 35.64 -82.45 23.07
CA MET A 396 35.01 -83.16 24.18
C MET A 396 34.47 -84.54 23.79
N ILE A 397 34.06 -84.73 22.53
CA ILE A 397 33.43 -85.99 22.08
C ILE A 397 34.48 -87.02 21.63
N GLU A 398 35.56 -86.58 20.97
CA GLU A 398 36.62 -87.48 20.47
C GLU A 398 37.47 -88.09 21.60
N GLY A 399 37.41 -87.57 22.83
CA GLY A 399 38.27 -87.99 23.94
C GLY A 399 37.81 -89.22 24.75
N VAL A 400 36.67 -89.88 24.42
CA VAL A 400 36.19 -91.09 25.14
C VAL A 400 36.75 -92.36 24.50
N VAL A 401 37.42 -93.23 25.28
CA VAL A 401 38.08 -94.46 24.81
C VAL A 401 37.43 -95.71 25.41
N ARG A 402 37.13 -96.74 24.61
CA ARG A 402 36.54 -98.02 25.07
C ARG A 402 37.36 -99.23 24.60
N LYS A 403 37.60 -100.22 25.46
CA LYS A 403 38.31 -101.48 25.12
C LYS A 403 37.67 -102.69 25.81
N ALA A 404 37.89 -103.89 25.29
CA ALA A 404 37.42 -105.16 25.88
C ALA A 404 38.43 -106.28 25.62
N GLY A 405 38.39 -107.34 26.43
CA GLY A 405 39.25 -108.51 26.28
C GLY A 405 38.87 -109.63 27.26
N SER A 406 39.71 -110.66 27.33
CA SER A 406 39.54 -111.76 28.28
C SER A 406 40.89 -112.28 28.76
N PHE A 407 40.88 -112.92 29.93
CA PHE A 407 42.02 -113.63 30.49
C PHE A 407 41.54 -114.76 31.41
N THR A 408 42.46 -115.64 31.82
CA THR A 408 42.16 -116.73 32.77
C THR A 408 42.73 -116.40 34.14
N LEU A 409 41.92 -116.58 35.18
CA LEU A 409 42.30 -116.49 36.58
C LEU A 409 42.61 -117.88 37.13
N PRO A 410 43.82 -118.15 37.63
CA PRO A 410 44.13 -119.44 38.23
C PRO A 410 43.45 -119.59 39.60
N ALA A 411 43.11 -120.82 39.97
CA ALA A 411 42.90 -121.16 41.37
C ALA A 411 44.23 -121.05 42.11
N THR A 412 44.24 -120.38 43.26
CA THR A 412 45.47 -120.04 43.99
C THR A 412 45.74 -120.93 45.19
N ALA A 413 44.74 -121.65 45.73
CA ALA A 413 44.84 -122.31 47.04
C ALA A 413 44.42 -123.79 47.08
N ASN A 414 44.54 -124.40 48.27
CA ASN A 414 43.98 -125.71 48.67
C ASN A 414 44.28 -126.89 47.72
N GLY A 415 45.47 -126.91 47.12
CA GLY A 415 45.91 -127.94 46.18
C GLY A 415 45.16 -127.96 44.83
N GLN A 416 44.29 -126.97 44.56
CA GLN A 416 43.47 -126.88 43.35
C GLN A 416 44.14 -126.09 42.20
N THR A 417 45.45 -125.82 42.30
CA THR A 417 46.20 -124.87 41.45
C THR A 417 46.27 -125.23 39.96
N ALA A 418 45.85 -126.44 39.57
CA ALA A 418 45.69 -126.83 38.17
C ALA A 418 44.40 -126.30 37.52
N ASN A 419 43.44 -125.80 38.30
CA ASN A 419 42.17 -125.27 37.80
C ASN A 419 42.28 -123.79 37.41
N GLN A 420 41.50 -123.38 36.40
CA GLN A 420 41.45 -122.00 35.92
C GLN A 420 40.01 -121.56 35.67
N MET A 421 39.75 -120.29 35.95
CA MET A 421 38.46 -119.60 35.78
C MET A 421 38.58 -118.59 34.63
N ALA A 422 37.65 -118.63 33.67
CA ALA A 422 37.64 -117.64 32.61
C ALA A 422 37.14 -116.28 33.14
N CYS A 423 37.77 -115.18 32.72
CA CYS A 423 37.37 -113.82 33.06
C CYS A 423 37.30 -112.94 31.80
N ASP A 424 36.10 -112.47 31.47
CA ASP A 424 35.91 -111.46 30.42
C ASP A 424 35.88 -110.06 31.02
N TRP A 425 36.41 -109.07 30.31
CA TRP A 425 36.46 -107.69 30.80
C TRP A 425 36.16 -106.62 29.74
N GLN A 426 35.71 -105.45 30.22
CA GLN A 426 35.51 -104.23 29.45
C GLN A 426 36.02 -103.02 30.23
N THR A 427 36.63 -102.05 29.54
CA THR A 427 37.06 -100.76 30.10
C THR A 427 36.57 -99.56 29.28
N ILE A 428 36.22 -98.47 29.96
CA ILE A 428 35.84 -97.18 29.37
C ILE A 428 36.62 -96.07 30.10
N ALA A 429 37.34 -95.24 29.35
CA ALA A 429 38.01 -94.03 29.84
C ALA A 429 37.37 -92.77 29.23
N TYR A 430 37.06 -91.78 30.06
CA TYR A 430 36.38 -90.54 29.66
C TYR A 430 37.36 -89.34 29.65
N PRO A 431 37.09 -88.26 28.88
CA PRO A 431 37.95 -87.07 28.81
C PRO A 431 38.14 -86.33 30.15
N ASP A 432 37.25 -86.56 31.10
CA ASP A 432 37.34 -86.06 32.48
C ASP A 432 38.27 -86.90 33.37
N GLY A 433 38.89 -87.96 32.82
CA GLY A 433 39.82 -88.86 33.49
C GLY A 433 39.18 -90.09 34.12
N ARG A 434 37.84 -90.19 34.13
CA ARG A 434 37.14 -91.32 34.77
C ARG A 434 37.36 -92.62 34.00
N ILE A 435 37.65 -93.70 34.71
CA ILE A 435 37.82 -95.06 34.16
C ILE A 435 36.81 -96.02 34.81
N VAL A 436 36.19 -96.84 33.98
CA VAL A 436 35.25 -97.88 34.42
C VAL A 436 35.69 -99.22 33.84
N HIS A 437 35.97 -100.20 34.70
CA HIS A 437 36.18 -101.60 34.36
C HIS A 437 34.99 -102.46 34.75
N ARG A 438 34.72 -103.49 33.96
CA ARG A 438 33.71 -104.51 34.23
C ARG A 438 34.32 -105.88 33.97
N TYR A 439 34.15 -106.81 34.89
CA TYR A 439 34.68 -108.16 34.82
C TYR A 439 33.56 -109.18 35.02
N HIS A 440 33.68 -110.32 34.35
CA HIS A 440 32.83 -111.49 34.54
C HIS A 440 33.71 -112.72 34.70
N ILE A 441 33.89 -113.13 35.95
CA ILE A 441 34.62 -114.34 36.34
C ILE A 441 33.65 -115.51 36.32
N LYS A 442 34.03 -116.61 35.67
CA LYS A 442 33.18 -117.76 35.43
C LYS A 442 33.68 -118.98 36.19
N HIS A 443 32.77 -119.75 36.78
CA HIS A 443 33.06 -121.02 37.48
C HIS A 443 34.02 -120.91 38.65
N ALA A 444 33.93 -119.83 39.40
CA ALA A 444 34.62 -119.67 40.66
C ALA A 444 34.07 -120.62 41.71
N ARG A 445 34.94 -121.11 42.58
CA ARG A 445 34.58 -121.85 43.79
C ARG A 445 35.37 -121.22 44.94
N ASP A 446 34.76 -121.10 46.11
CA ASP A 446 35.42 -120.55 47.29
C ASP A 446 36.73 -121.28 47.64
N ILE A 447 36.75 -122.61 47.51
CA ILE A 447 37.97 -123.44 47.74
C ILE A 447 39.14 -123.14 46.79
N TYR A 448 38.95 -122.36 45.73
CA TYR A 448 40.01 -121.98 44.79
C TYR A 448 40.85 -120.81 45.28
N PHE A 449 40.39 -120.07 46.28
CA PHE A 449 41.04 -118.85 46.74
C PHE A 449 41.70 -119.05 48.10
N GLU A 450 42.72 -118.24 48.37
CA GLU A 450 43.43 -118.31 49.65
C GLU A 450 42.53 -117.87 50.79
N PRO A 451 42.66 -118.47 51.98
CA PRO A 451 41.96 -117.99 53.17
C PRO A 451 42.25 -116.50 53.43
N GLU A 452 41.26 -115.80 53.97
CA GLU A 452 41.39 -114.40 54.38
C GLU A 452 42.54 -114.20 55.38
N ASP A 453 43.19 -113.04 55.32
CA ASP A 453 44.33 -112.71 56.20
C ASP A 453 43.92 -112.73 57.69
N ASP A 454 44.87 -113.05 58.57
CA ASP A 454 44.66 -112.96 60.03
C ASP A 454 44.52 -111.50 60.50
N ASN A 455 43.74 -111.30 61.56
CA ASN A 455 43.78 -110.04 62.30
C ASN A 455 45.12 -109.86 63.02
N VAL A 456 45.81 -108.76 62.75
CA VAL A 456 47.06 -108.40 63.42
C VAL A 456 46.81 -108.22 64.94
N ALA A 457 47.48 -109.02 65.76
CA ALA A 457 47.44 -109.01 67.23
C ALA A 457 46.11 -109.42 67.91
N ALA A 458 45.21 -110.13 67.22
CA ALA A 458 44.00 -110.66 67.86
C ALA A 458 44.28 -111.98 68.61
N VAL A 459 43.83 -112.07 69.86
CA VAL A 459 43.99 -113.28 70.71
C VAL A 459 42.94 -114.37 70.37
N ASN A 460 41.89 -114.04 69.60
CA ASN A 460 40.91 -114.96 69.03
C ASN A 460 40.49 -114.47 67.63
N VAL A 461 40.80 -115.20 66.56
CA VAL A 461 40.72 -114.70 65.17
C VAL A 461 39.41 -115.03 64.42
N GLY A 462 38.47 -115.79 65.01
CA GLY A 462 37.22 -116.15 64.34
C GLY A 462 37.38 -117.07 63.13
N GLY A 463 36.28 -117.37 62.43
CA GLY A 463 36.30 -118.11 61.16
C GLY A 463 36.68 -117.18 60.00
N LYS A 464 37.40 -117.71 59.00
CA LYS A 464 37.93 -116.94 57.87
C LYS A 464 37.16 -117.23 56.59
N GLY A 465 36.93 -116.19 55.78
CA GLY A 465 36.53 -116.34 54.39
C GLY A 465 37.72 -116.65 53.48
N VAL A 466 37.58 -116.29 52.20
CA VAL A 466 38.65 -116.32 51.20
C VAL A 466 38.83 -114.96 50.55
N THR A 467 40.06 -114.65 50.15
CA THR A 467 40.39 -113.39 49.46
C THR A 467 40.69 -113.64 47.99
N ILE A 468 39.96 -112.94 47.13
CA ILE A 468 40.12 -112.95 45.67
C ILE A 468 40.94 -111.73 45.27
N ALA A 469 42.06 -111.96 44.58
CA ALA A 469 42.87 -110.89 44.01
C ALA A 469 42.65 -110.79 42.49
N LEU A 470 41.90 -109.78 42.06
CA LEU A 470 41.59 -109.55 40.64
C LEU A 470 42.52 -108.47 40.06
N PRO A 471 43.31 -108.76 39.01
CA PRO A 471 44.11 -107.73 38.36
C PRO A 471 43.24 -106.68 37.65
N LEU A 472 43.64 -105.42 37.77
CA LEU A 472 43.06 -104.32 37.03
C LEU A 472 43.59 -104.30 35.61
N ILE A 473 42.70 -104.14 34.62
CA ILE A 473 43.08 -104.04 33.19
C ILE A 473 43.97 -102.83 32.91
N SER A 474 43.64 -101.70 33.54
CA SER A 474 44.47 -100.52 33.61
C SER A 474 44.58 -100.12 35.05
N ALA A 475 45.78 -99.75 35.48
CA ALA A 475 45.99 -99.14 36.78
C ALA A 475 45.04 -97.94 36.94
N MET A 476 44.48 -97.76 38.13
CA MET A 476 43.62 -96.62 38.50
C MET A 476 44.38 -95.76 39.52
N PRO A 477 45.34 -94.92 39.05
CA PRO A 477 46.25 -94.18 39.92
C PRO A 477 45.56 -93.07 40.73
N GLY A 478 44.40 -92.57 40.27
CA GLY A 478 43.57 -91.57 40.96
C GLY A 478 42.66 -92.16 42.05
N ALA A 479 42.92 -93.42 42.41
CA ALA A 479 42.16 -94.30 43.30
C ALA A 479 41.03 -95.06 42.62
N VAL A 480 40.84 -96.29 43.08
CA VAL A 480 39.61 -97.06 42.89
C VAL A 480 38.57 -96.45 43.83
N PHE A 481 37.53 -95.84 43.26
CA PHE A 481 36.46 -95.17 44.00
C PHE A 481 35.35 -96.13 44.40
N GLU A 482 34.98 -97.04 43.50
CA GLU A 482 33.87 -97.96 43.74
C GLU A 482 34.20 -99.33 43.17
N VAL A 483 34.07 -100.35 44.01
CA VAL A 483 34.05 -101.74 43.59
C VAL A 483 32.73 -102.34 44.01
N ARG A 484 32.00 -102.89 43.05
CA ARG A 484 30.81 -103.68 43.31
C ARG A 484 31.03 -105.06 42.75
N ALA A 485 30.95 -106.06 43.62
CA ALA A 485 30.98 -107.45 43.22
C ALA A 485 29.64 -108.11 43.54
N GLN A 486 29.21 -109.02 42.68
CA GLN A 486 28.03 -109.83 42.91
C GLN A 486 28.31 -111.27 42.51
N VAL A 487 28.07 -112.19 43.45
CA VAL A 487 28.02 -113.62 43.14
C VAL A 487 26.68 -113.89 42.47
N ILE A 488 26.75 -114.54 41.32
CA ILE A 488 25.60 -114.95 40.55
C ILE A 488 25.70 -116.44 40.27
N ARG A 489 24.55 -117.01 39.88
CA ARG A 489 24.48 -118.41 39.47
C ARG A 489 25.45 -118.67 38.32
N ALA A 490 26.25 -119.74 38.41
CA ALA A 490 27.21 -120.10 37.35
C ALA A 490 26.54 -120.18 35.98
N THR A 491 27.19 -119.61 34.96
CA THR A 491 26.58 -119.50 33.62
C THR A 491 26.54 -120.81 32.84
N LYS A 492 27.32 -121.83 33.24
CA LYS A 492 27.26 -123.18 32.63
C LYS A 492 26.24 -124.05 33.33
N ARG A 493 25.24 -124.46 32.58
CA ARG A 493 24.01 -125.04 33.09
C ARG A 493 24.22 -126.40 33.77
N GLU A 494 25.12 -127.20 33.25
CA GLU A 494 25.38 -128.59 33.69
C GLU A 494 26.10 -128.68 35.04
N GLN A 495 26.73 -127.61 35.50
CA GLN A 495 27.49 -127.54 36.76
C GLN A 495 26.93 -126.50 37.73
N SER A 496 25.76 -125.93 37.40
CA SER A 496 25.16 -124.83 38.15
C SER A 496 24.01 -125.33 39.02
N SER A 497 24.20 -125.27 40.34
CA SER A 497 23.13 -125.40 41.33
C SER A 497 22.15 -124.20 41.24
N THR A 498 21.02 -124.25 41.95
CA THR A 498 20.08 -123.11 41.98
C THR A 498 20.70 -121.92 42.69
N TYR A 499 20.29 -120.68 42.36
CA TYR A 499 20.84 -119.48 43.01
C TYR A 499 20.78 -119.58 44.54
N ASN A 500 19.66 -120.03 45.10
CA ASN A 500 19.47 -120.12 46.55
C ASN A 500 20.38 -121.14 47.25
N ASN A 501 20.84 -122.18 46.53
CA ASN A 501 21.59 -123.29 47.12
C ASN A 501 23.11 -123.14 46.99
N GLU A 502 23.63 -122.13 46.28
CA GLU A 502 25.08 -121.86 46.27
C GLU A 502 25.34 -120.35 46.15
N ALA A 503 24.93 -119.72 45.05
CA ALA A 503 25.29 -118.31 44.80
C ALA A 503 24.77 -117.35 45.88
N ALA A 504 23.61 -117.62 46.47
CA ALA A 504 23.03 -116.87 47.58
C ALA A 504 23.65 -117.21 48.95
N GLU A 505 24.38 -118.33 49.04
CA GLU A 505 25.05 -118.74 50.27
C GLU A 505 26.37 -117.99 50.46
N GLN A 506 26.96 -117.50 49.37
CA GLN A 506 28.18 -116.72 49.34
C GLN A 506 27.90 -115.22 49.47
N ALA A 507 28.51 -114.58 50.45
CA ALA A 507 28.59 -113.13 50.52
C ALA A 507 29.93 -112.69 49.91
N ILE A 508 29.91 -111.65 49.07
CA ILE A 508 31.12 -111.04 48.52
C ILE A 508 31.11 -109.54 48.76
N ALA A 509 32.25 -108.98 49.15
CA ALA A 509 32.40 -107.56 49.34
C ALA A 509 33.78 -107.08 48.88
N TRP A 510 33.88 -105.78 48.62
CA TRP A 510 35.16 -105.15 48.38
C TRP A 510 35.99 -105.14 49.66
N ASN A 511 37.19 -105.72 49.61
CA ASN A 511 38.14 -105.66 50.70
C ASN A 511 38.85 -104.30 50.67
N LEU A 512 38.20 -103.30 51.27
CA LEU A 512 38.72 -101.94 51.33
C LEU A 512 40.04 -101.85 52.10
N ARG A 513 40.21 -102.68 53.15
CA ARG A 513 41.41 -102.71 53.99
C ARG A 513 42.65 -103.13 53.19
N LYS A 514 42.53 -104.18 52.37
CA LYS A 514 43.63 -104.67 51.53
C LYS A 514 43.79 -103.88 50.23
N GLN A 515 42.78 -103.08 49.87
CA GLN A 515 42.87 -102.18 48.73
C GLN A 515 43.84 -101.02 48.96
N GLU A 516 44.10 -100.61 50.21
CA GLU A 516 44.91 -99.44 50.57
C GLU A 516 46.21 -99.34 49.76
N GLY A 517 46.24 -98.38 48.81
CA GLY A 517 47.40 -98.09 47.97
C GLY A 517 47.67 -99.07 46.83
N ASN A 518 46.87 -100.13 46.64
CA ASN A 518 47.02 -101.03 45.51
C ASN A 518 46.31 -100.47 44.27
N LEU A 519 47.10 -100.07 43.28
CA LEU A 519 46.62 -99.41 42.07
C LEU A 519 46.43 -100.36 40.88
N ASN A 520 46.83 -101.64 41.03
CA ASN A 520 46.92 -102.62 39.94
C ASN A 520 46.03 -103.85 40.16
N LYS A 521 45.42 -103.99 41.33
CA LYS A 521 44.52 -105.09 41.67
C LYS A 521 43.35 -104.57 42.48
N VAL A 522 42.24 -105.28 42.40
CA VAL A 522 41.12 -105.14 43.32
C VAL A 522 40.99 -106.41 44.13
N TYR A 523 40.80 -106.24 45.44
CA TYR A 523 40.65 -107.35 46.37
C TYR A 523 39.19 -107.47 46.78
N LEU A 524 38.67 -108.70 46.74
CA LEU A 524 37.34 -109.02 47.19
C LEU A 524 37.45 -110.08 48.27
N ASP A 525 36.72 -109.94 49.36
CA ASP A 525 36.55 -111.02 50.32
C ASP A 525 35.23 -111.70 50.04
N MET A 526 35.28 -113.03 50.01
CA MET A 526 34.12 -113.89 49.81
C MET A 526 34.07 -114.92 50.93
N ALA A 527 32.90 -115.10 51.52
CA ALA A 527 32.71 -116.10 52.55
C ALA A 527 31.36 -116.78 52.39
N ARG A 528 31.35 -118.10 52.63
CA ARG A 528 30.12 -118.87 52.73
C ARG A 528 29.45 -118.58 54.07
N THR A 529 28.19 -118.17 54.02
CA THR A 529 27.38 -117.81 55.19
C THR A 529 26.35 -118.89 55.57
N ARG A 530 26.04 -119.82 54.65
CA ARG A 530 25.11 -120.95 54.80
C ARG A 530 25.59 -122.13 53.93
N GLY A 531 25.17 -123.36 54.21
CA GLY A 531 25.59 -124.53 53.42
C GLY A 531 27.00 -125.05 53.75
N SER A 532 27.38 -126.19 53.20
CA SER A 532 28.67 -126.86 53.49
C SER A 532 29.45 -127.31 52.25
N ASP A 533 28.77 -127.52 51.12
CA ASP A 533 29.40 -127.98 49.89
C ASP A 533 29.88 -126.80 49.04
N SER A 534 30.90 -127.03 48.23
CA SER A 534 31.49 -126.00 47.36
C SER A 534 31.12 -126.24 45.91
N GLU A 535 30.12 -125.53 45.39
CA GLU A 535 29.70 -125.60 44.01
C GLU A 535 30.17 -124.40 43.16
N PRO A 536 30.26 -124.54 41.82
CA PRO A 536 30.65 -123.43 40.94
C PRO A 536 29.64 -122.26 40.93
N VAL A 537 30.17 -121.04 41.03
CA VAL A 537 29.47 -119.75 40.88
C VAL A 537 30.15 -118.85 39.85
N ASP A 538 29.46 -117.82 39.38
CA ASP A 538 30.06 -116.75 38.58
C ASP A 538 30.11 -115.46 39.41
N ILE A 539 31.08 -114.59 39.15
CA ILE A 539 31.25 -113.33 39.87
C ILE A 539 31.35 -112.19 38.87
N LEU A 540 30.43 -111.23 38.99
CA LEU A 540 30.49 -109.97 38.24
C LEU A 540 31.15 -108.91 39.10
N VAL A 541 32.12 -108.19 38.55
CA VAL A 541 32.83 -107.12 39.26
C VAL A 541 32.80 -105.85 38.43
N TYR A 542 32.22 -104.80 38.98
CA TYR A 542 32.31 -103.44 38.48
C TYR A 542 33.37 -102.70 39.29
N VAL A 543 34.30 -102.05 38.60
CA VAL A 543 35.30 -101.21 39.23
C VAL A 543 35.27 -99.86 38.56
N GLU A 544 35.18 -98.80 39.34
CA GLU A 544 35.27 -97.43 38.88
C GLU A 544 36.34 -96.69 39.66
N GLY A 545 37.09 -95.86 38.94
CA GLY A 545 38.18 -95.05 39.48
C GLY A 545 38.65 -94.02 38.47
N TYR A 546 39.81 -93.44 38.74
CA TYR A 546 40.47 -92.46 37.87
C TYR A 546 41.90 -92.92 37.54
#